data_AF-A0RTJ4-F1
#
_entry.id   AF-A0RTJ4-F1
#
_cell.length_a   1.000
_cell.length_b   1.000
_cell.length_c   1.000
_cell.angle_alpha   90.00
_cell.angle_beta   90.00
_cell.angle_gamma   90.00
#
_symmetry.space_group_name_H-M   'P 1'
#
loop_
_entity.id
_entity.type
_entity.pdbx_description
1 polymer ?
#
loop_
_entity_poly.entity_id
_entity_poly.type
_entity_poly.pdbx_seq_one_letter_code
_entity_poly.pdbx_strand_id
1 'polypeptide(L)'
;MLTFIVFVILGVSGALLMFYYEPILDRAWDSVEFINDEVPFGFHIRNIHYHGSNAMVLLAILHMYYQYFSGRYKIRNEILWVTGVILGTVTILEAFTGYDIIFSERAELAISIAASLTNSIPVMGPTIRDAMFGSGFHDFVLRFYAQHVFILPLVMLGLMAVHFPRFLVFDVPMIMAISGAILITGGVFPIDLGFKFEPTVPPGITVPEWYLTGLYAFLRTQYDKFVTGVLWPGIFIASLLLIPFLDRYKKFSWKDRPIVTSFGIVGIAQIIVTTYWGFYIPPDVNIPLVERLVIDPIFLYLTMILLVPLGFGFSYMMILMARESERKAKLNKAKGPKKVATIDLSDKWINWVIVALIAFLVFLNIAAYNASITGFQNLSLFWVGLILFVFAAFFHVYRYAMGKSRETPAAPPPVPVERPKEIAEPVAETPKLPEKAAEPPVAGKEPPKELIAEVPKAKPAGVAGTGAAAPESAKTAPGPGTPDAPGTPDAPGKISADAGPGNQGTPDSPGKVSADAGSKNQGTPDVPGKVEADANPENRGK
;
A
#
# COMPACT_ATOMS: atom_id res chain seq x y z
N MET A 1 0.52 -0.86 -10.80
CA MET A 1 -0.34 -2.01 -11.14
C MET A 1 -0.83 -2.70 -9.87
N LEU A 2 0.05 -3.28 -9.03
CA LEU A 2 -0.39 -3.91 -7.77
C LEU A 2 -1.15 -2.93 -6.87
N THR A 3 -0.63 -1.72 -6.70
CA THR A 3 -1.34 -0.63 -6.00
C THR A 3 -2.72 -0.34 -6.57
N PHE A 4 -2.87 -0.35 -7.89
CA PHE A 4 -4.17 -0.15 -8.54
C PHE A 4 -5.14 -1.31 -8.28
N ILE A 5 -4.66 -2.56 -8.30
CA ILE A 5 -5.53 -3.70 -7.97
C ILE A 5 -5.98 -3.65 -6.52
N VAL A 6 -5.09 -3.29 -5.59
CA VAL A 6 -5.48 -3.13 -4.18
C VAL A 6 -6.48 -1.97 -4.02
N PHE A 7 -6.32 -0.87 -4.75
CA PHE A 7 -7.33 0.19 -4.82
C PHE A 7 -8.70 -0.33 -5.30
N VAL A 8 -8.74 -1.21 -6.31
CA VAL A 8 -9.99 -1.85 -6.76
C VAL A 8 -10.57 -2.78 -5.69
N ILE A 9 -9.73 -3.58 -5.02
CA ILE A 9 -10.16 -4.45 -3.90
C ILE A 9 -10.78 -3.60 -2.79
N LEU A 10 -10.15 -2.47 -2.44
CA LEU A 10 -10.65 -1.52 -1.45
C LEU A 10 -11.97 -0.89 -1.87
N GLY A 11 -12.09 -0.43 -3.12
CA GLY A 11 -13.34 0.15 -3.62
C GLY A 11 -14.50 -0.85 -3.62
N VAL A 12 -14.27 -2.10 -4.04
CA VAL A 12 -15.31 -3.14 -4.03
C VAL A 12 -15.68 -3.56 -2.61
N SER A 13 -14.69 -3.83 -1.75
CA SER A 13 -14.96 -4.21 -0.36
C SER A 13 -15.63 -3.08 0.43
N GLY A 14 -15.20 -1.82 0.23
CA GLY A 14 -15.81 -0.65 0.84
C GLY A 14 -17.26 -0.47 0.41
N ALA A 15 -17.54 -0.57 -0.90
CA ALA A 15 -18.91 -0.51 -1.42
C ALA A 15 -19.83 -1.59 -0.82
N LEU A 16 -19.30 -2.79 -0.54
CA LEU A 16 -20.06 -3.85 0.14
C LEU A 16 -20.32 -3.54 1.62
N LEU A 17 -19.35 -2.95 2.32
CA LEU A 17 -19.51 -2.54 3.73
C LEU A 17 -20.52 -1.40 3.89
N MET A 18 -20.59 -0.48 2.92
CA MET A 18 -21.52 0.65 2.93
C MET A 18 -23.00 0.26 2.99
N PHE A 19 -23.38 -0.95 2.57
CA PHE A 19 -24.78 -1.40 2.67
C PHE A 19 -25.28 -1.54 4.12
N TYR A 20 -24.36 -1.66 5.07
CA TYR A 20 -24.67 -1.94 6.48
C TYR A 20 -24.12 -0.88 7.44
N TYR A 21 -23.18 -0.05 7.00
CA TYR A 21 -22.55 0.96 7.86
C TYR A 21 -23.46 2.18 8.06
N GLU A 22 -23.55 2.65 9.31
CA GLU A 22 -24.33 3.84 9.68
C GLU A 22 -23.41 5.02 10.03
N PRO A 23 -23.28 6.07 9.17
CA PRO A 23 -22.36 7.18 9.37
C PRO A 23 -22.86 8.22 10.39
N ILE A 24 -23.28 7.76 11.57
CA ILE A 24 -23.88 8.58 12.64
C ILE A 24 -23.13 8.29 13.94
N LEU A 25 -22.74 9.35 14.65
CA LEU A 25 -21.80 9.31 15.77
C LEU A 25 -22.06 8.20 16.80
N ASP A 26 -23.31 8.04 17.23
CA ASP A 26 -23.73 7.10 18.27
C ASP A 26 -23.97 5.67 17.78
N ARG A 27 -23.98 5.45 16.45
CA ARG A 27 -24.24 4.14 15.82
C ARG A 27 -23.12 3.63 14.93
N ALA A 28 -22.11 4.45 14.62
CA ALA A 28 -21.01 4.09 13.74
C ALA A 28 -20.28 2.84 14.22
N TRP A 29 -19.88 2.81 15.49
CA TRP A 29 -19.19 1.66 16.08
C TRP A 29 -20.09 0.41 16.11
N ASP A 30 -21.34 0.56 16.58
CA ASP A 30 -22.31 -0.55 16.67
C ASP A 30 -22.62 -1.15 15.29
N SER A 31 -22.69 -0.33 14.24
CA SER A 31 -22.89 -0.82 12.87
C SER A 31 -21.70 -1.63 12.35
N VAL A 32 -20.48 -1.29 12.77
CA VAL A 32 -19.27 -2.06 12.42
C VAL A 32 -19.21 -3.38 13.19
N GLU A 33 -19.65 -3.40 14.45
CA GLU A 33 -19.86 -4.62 15.23
C GLU A 33 -20.87 -5.55 14.56
N PHE A 34 -22.04 -5.03 14.20
CA PHE A 34 -23.05 -5.75 13.44
C PHE A 34 -22.50 -6.33 12.11
N ILE A 35 -21.72 -5.54 11.36
CA ILE A 35 -21.04 -6.02 10.15
C ILE A 35 -20.08 -7.17 10.48
N ASN A 36 -19.31 -7.06 11.54
CA ASN A 36 -18.30 -8.06 11.88
C ASN A 36 -18.94 -9.38 12.32
N ASP A 37 -19.97 -9.32 13.15
CA ASP A 37 -20.45 -10.46 13.92
C ASP A 37 -21.73 -11.09 13.34
N GLU A 38 -22.61 -10.30 12.73
CA GLU A 38 -23.94 -10.76 12.28
C GLU A 38 -24.08 -10.86 10.76
N VAL A 39 -23.45 -9.96 10.00
CA VAL A 39 -23.57 -9.96 8.54
C VAL A 39 -22.85 -11.17 7.92
N PRO A 40 -23.51 -11.98 7.07
CA PRO A 40 -22.86 -13.07 6.37
C PRO A 40 -21.63 -12.59 5.58
N PHE A 41 -20.47 -13.19 5.85
CA PHE A 41 -19.17 -12.79 5.31
C PHE A 41 -18.69 -11.37 5.68
N GLY A 42 -19.40 -10.65 6.54
CA GLY A 42 -19.02 -9.29 6.94
C GLY A 42 -17.65 -9.23 7.62
N PHE A 43 -17.34 -10.18 8.52
CA PHE A 43 -15.97 -10.40 9.03
C PHE A 43 -14.91 -10.50 7.90
N HIS A 44 -15.19 -11.27 6.85
CA HIS A 44 -14.22 -11.50 5.76
C HIS A 44 -14.00 -10.22 4.97
N ILE A 45 -15.08 -9.51 4.61
CA ILE A 45 -15.03 -8.27 3.84
C ILE A 45 -14.32 -7.18 4.66
N ARG A 46 -14.61 -7.06 5.96
CA ARG A 46 -13.95 -6.11 6.86
C ARG A 46 -12.45 -6.39 6.96
N ASN A 47 -12.04 -7.64 7.11
CA ASN A 47 -10.63 -8.04 7.10
C ASN A 47 -9.97 -7.74 5.74
N ILE A 48 -10.62 -8.04 4.62
CA ILE A 48 -10.10 -7.70 3.28
C ILE A 48 -9.90 -6.20 3.14
N HIS A 49 -10.84 -5.39 3.61
CA HIS A 49 -10.76 -3.94 3.53
C HIS A 49 -9.61 -3.39 4.40
N TYR A 50 -9.52 -3.83 5.66
CA TYR A 50 -8.47 -3.39 6.58
C TYR A 50 -7.06 -3.81 6.14
N HIS A 51 -6.85 -5.10 5.85
CA HIS A 51 -5.55 -5.59 5.41
C HIS A 51 -5.21 -5.12 3.99
N GLY A 52 -6.23 -4.91 3.15
CA GLY A 52 -6.09 -4.24 1.85
C GLY A 52 -5.59 -2.81 1.99
N SER A 53 -6.08 -2.05 2.97
CA SER A 53 -5.64 -0.67 3.23
C SER A 53 -4.18 -0.64 3.66
N ASN A 54 -3.81 -1.51 4.62
CA ASN A 54 -2.43 -1.70 5.05
C ASN A 54 -1.49 -2.10 3.88
N ALA A 55 -1.93 -3.04 3.05
CA ALA A 55 -1.19 -3.43 1.85
C ALA A 55 -1.07 -2.28 0.85
N MET A 56 -2.12 -1.47 0.68
CA MET A 56 -2.11 -0.30 -0.22
C MET A 56 -1.05 0.71 0.21
N VAL A 57 -1.00 1.07 1.49
CA VAL A 57 0.00 2.02 2.02
C VAL A 57 1.41 1.44 1.86
N LEU A 58 1.64 0.18 2.25
CA LEU A 58 2.94 -0.46 2.10
C LEU A 58 3.38 -0.52 0.62
N LEU A 59 2.49 -0.96 -0.28
CA LEU A 59 2.79 -1.06 -1.71
C LEU A 59 2.99 0.31 -2.34
N ALA A 60 2.30 1.37 -1.89
CA ALA A 60 2.53 2.73 -2.36
C ALA A 60 3.93 3.22 -1.97
N ILE A 61 4.36 2.99 -0.72
CA ILE A 61 5.72 3.33 -0.25
C ILE A 61 6.77 2.53 -1.03
N LEU A 62 6.59 1.21 -1.17
CA LEU A 62 7.50 0.36 -1.94
C LEU A 62 7.55 0.78 -3.41
N HIS A 63 6.42 1.12 -4.00
CA HIS A 63 6.34 1.63 -5.37
C HIS A 63 7.13 2.93 -5.52
N MET A 64 6.95 3.88 -4.59
CA MET A 64 7.67 5.15 -4.57
C MET A 64 9.18 4.94 -4.54
N TYR A 65 9.68 4.16 -3.58
CA TYR A 65 11.11 3.89 -3.44
C TYR A 65 11.68 3.05 -4.60
N TYR A 66 10.91 2.12 -5.14
CA TYR A 66 11.30 1.40 -6.36
C TYR A 66 11.53 2.37 -7.52
N GLN A 67 10.61 3.31 -7.76
CA GLN A 67 10.77 4.32 -8.82
C GLN A 67 11.93 5.28 -8.51
N TYR A 68 12.10 5.65 -7.25
CA TYR A 68 13.19 6.48 -6.76
C TYR A 68 14.57 5.89 -7.12
N PHE A 69 14.84 4.67 -6.64
CA PHE A 69 16.13 4.01 -6.88
C PHE A 69 16.33 3.59 -8.33
N SER A 70 15.24 3.31 -9.06
CA SER A 70 15.30 3.06 -10.51
C SER A 70 15.60 4.33 -11.32
N GLY A 71 15.40 5.51 -10.75
CA GLY A 71 15.63 6.81 -11.40
C GLY A 71 14.63 7.11 -12.51
N ARG A 72 13.51 6.38 -12.55
CA ARG A 72 12.50 6.45 -13.61
C ARG A 72 11.73 7.77 -13.61
N TYR A 73 11.82 8.55 -12.54
CA TYR A 73 11.24 9.90 -12.44
C TYR A 73 11.93 10.95 -13.32
N LYS A 74 13.12 10.64 -13.88
CA LYS A 74 13.87 11.56 -14.74
C LYS A 74 13.29 11.65 -16.14
N ILE A 75 13.43 12.82 -16.76
CA ILE A 75 13.26 13.13 -18.20
C ILE A 75 12.00 12.48 -18.80
N ARG A 76 10.95 13.29 -19.00
CA ARG A 76 9.61 12.92 -19.53
C ARG A 76 8.68 12.24 -18.53
N ASN A 77 9.15 11.94 -17.32
CA ASN A 77 8.38 11.29 -16.27
C ASN A 77 8.23 12.16 -15.01
N GLU A 78 8.60 13.45 -15.07
CA GLU A 78 8.49 14.37 -13.93
C GLU A 78 7.04 14.49 -13.46
N ILE A 79 6.09 14.58 -14.40
CA ILE A 79 4.65 14.63 -14.11
C ILE A 79 4.19 13.33 -13.45
N LEU A 80 4.65 12.17 -13.93
CA LEU A 80 4.31 10.86 -13.34
C LEU A 80 4.84 10.74 -11.90
N TRP A 81 6.02 11.28 -11.64
CA TRP A 81 6.59 11.33 -10.30
C TRP A 81 5.79 12.25 -9.37
N VAL A 82 5.54 13.49 -9.78
CA VAL A 82 4.77 14.46 -8.98
C VAL A 82 3.38 13.93 -8.67
N THR A 83 2.66 13.45 -9.68
CA THR A 83 1.33 12.82 -9.48
C THR A 83 1.41 11.59 -8.59
N GLY A 84 2.48 10.80 -8.68
CA GLY A 84 2.73 9.66 -7.80
C GLY A 84 2.96 10.06 -6.35
N VAL A 85 3.72 11.13 -6.08
CA VAL A 85 3.96 11.64 -4.72
C VAL A 85 2.64 12.15 -4.12
N ILE A 86 1.85 12.90 -4.91
CA ILE A 86 0.53 13.37 -4.47
C ILE A 86 -0.40 12.18 -4.20
N LEU A 87 -0.46 11.18 -5.09
CA LEU A 87 -1.23 9.95 -4.88
C LEU A 87 -0.80 9.19 -3.62
N GLY A 88 0.50 9.12 -3.35
CA GLY A 88 1.02 8.52 -2.12
C GLY A 88 0.54 9.26 -0.87
N THR A 89 0.56 10.59 -0.88
CA THR A 89 0.01 11.42 0.21
C THR A 89 -1.49 11.22 0.38
N VAL A 90 -2.26 11.24 -0.71
CA VAL A 90 -3.72 11.02 -0.68
C VAL A 90 -4.04 9.60 -0.20
N THR A 91 -3.22 8.60 -0.52
CA THR A 91 -3.39 7.22 -0.02
C THR A 91 -3.28 7.16 1.51
N ILE A 92 -2.37 7.93 2.11
CA ILE A 92 -2.26 8.01 3.58
C ILE A 92 -3.49 8.71 4.19
N LEU A 93 -3.97 9.79 3.56
CA LEU A 93 -5.19 10.48 3.99
C LEU A 93 -6.43 9.58 3.88
N GLU A 94 -6.50 8.76 2.83
CA GLU A 94 -7.58 7.81 2.64
C GLU A 94 -7.59 6.72 3.71
N ALA A 95 -6.41 6.18 4.01
CA ALA A 95 -6.25 5.19 5.07
C ALA A 95 -6.56 5.76 6.47
N PHE A 96 -6.26 7.06 6.68
CA PHE A 96 -6.61 7.78 7.91
C PHE A 96 -8.13 7.96 8.05
N THR A 97 -8.80 8.52 7.03
CA THR A 97 -10.25 8.76 7.08
C THR A 97 -11.07 7.47 7.21
N GLY A 98 -10.68 6.38 6.54
CA GLY A 98 -11.37 5.09 6.64
C GLY A 98 -11.21 4.39 8.00
N TYR A 99 -10.07 4.61 8.65
CA TYR A 99 -9.82 4.12 10.01
C TYR A 99 -10.67 4.90 11.05
N ASP A 100 -10.90 6.19 10.80
CA ASP A 100 -11.58 7.10 11.74
C ASP A 100 -13.11 6.98 11.73
N ILE A 101 -13.72 6.54 10.63
CA ILE A 101 -15.18 6.37 10.54
C ILE A 101 -15.72 5.26 11.45
N ILE A 102 -14.86 4.38 11.99
CA ILE A 102 -15.29 3.34 12.95
C ILE A 102 -15.70 3.97 14.29
N PHE A 103 -15.13 5.12 14.63
CA PHE A 103 -15.41 5.85 15.87
C PHE A 103 -15.13 5.04 17.17
N SER A 104 -14.06 4.25 17.15
CA SER A 104 -13.48 3.62 18.36
C SER A 104 -12.64 4.62 19.18
N GLU A 105 -12.22 4.25 20.40
CA GLU A 105 -11.31 5.08 21.22
C GLU A 105 -10.03 5.49 20.48
N ARG A 106 -9.44 4.56 19.72
CA ARG A 106 -8.23 4.84 18.94
C ARG A 106 -8.53 5.79 17.77
N ALA A 107 -9.71 5.69 17.16
CA ALA A 107 -10.15 6.61 16.11
C ALA A 107 -10.30 8.02 16.67
N GLU A 108 -11.00 8.19 17.80
CA GLU A 108 -11.17 9.51 18.43
C GLU A 108 -9.83 10.18 18.75
N LEU A 109 -8.85 9.43 19.27
CA LEU A 109 -7.51 9.95 19.51
C LEU A 109 -6.85 10.46 18.23
N ALA A 110 -6.95 9.71 17.13
CA ALA A 110 -6.39 10.10 15.83
C ALA A 110 -7.08 11.37 15.29
N ILE A 111 -8.41 11.43 15.42
CA ILE A 111 -9.25 12.56 15.01
C ILE A 111 -8.90 13.82 15.79
N SER A 112 -8.79 13.75 17.12
CA SER A 112 -8.49 14.91 17.96
C SER A 112 -7.09 15.47 17.69
N ILE A 113 -6.11 14.58 17.45
CA ILE A 113 -4.77 14.96 17.01
C ILE A 113 -4.83 15.66 15.65
N ALA A 114 -5.53 15.08 14.66
CA ALA A 114 -5.63 15.65 13.32
C ALA A 114 -6.37 17.00 13.29
N ALA A 115 -7.44 17.14 14.08
CA ALA A 115 -8.16 18.41 14.24
C ALA A 115 -7.24 19.47 14.86
N SER A 116 -6.48 19.11 15.91
CA SER A 116 -5.53 20.02 16.54
C SER A 116 -4.38 20.41 15.62
N LEU A 117 -3.92 19.50 14.75
CA LEU A 117 -2.90 19.75 13.74
C LEU A 117 -3.39 20.69 12.66
N THR A 118 -4.62 20.48 12.18
CA THR A 118 -5.23 21.34 11.17
C THR A 118 -5.41 22.75 11.71
N ASN A 119 -5.84 22.86 12.98
CA ASN A 119 -6.01 24.14 13.65
C ASN A 119 -4.68 24.90 13.89
N SER A 120 -3.54 24.21 13.94
CA SER A 120 -2.23 24.86 14.13
C SER A 120 -1.71 25.55 12.87
N ILE A 121 -2.30 25.27 11.70
CA ILE A 121 -1.90 25.89 10.43
C ILE A 121 -2.14 27.42 10.50
N PRO A 122 -1.11 28.25 10.27
CA PRO A 122 -1.25 29.69 10.29
C PRO A 122 -2.28 30.19 9.28
N VAL A 123 -2.98 31.27 9.62
CA VAL A 123 -3.95 32.00 8.78
C VAL A 123 -5.25 31.23 8.52
N MET A 124 -5.18 30.04 7.92
CA MET A 124 -6.36 29.30 7.43
C MET A 124 -6.72 28.06 8.26
N GLY A 125 -5.95 27.70 9.29
CA GLY A 125 -6.13 26.47 10.07
C GLY A 125 -7.54 26.28 10.65
N PRO A 126 -8.10 27.25 11.40
CA PRO A 126 -9.46 27.14 11.93
C PRO A 126 -10.52 26.91 10.85
N THR A 127 -10.42 27.65 9.72
CA THR A 127 -11.37 27.53 8.61
C THR A 127 -11.28 26.14 7.95
N ILE A 128 -10.07 25.63 7.73
CA ILE A 128 -9.85 24.31 7.15
C ILE A 128 -10.36 23.23 8.12
N ARG A 129 -10.07 23.38 9.42
CA ARG A 129 -10.52 22.45 10.46
C ARG A 129 -12.04 22.36 10.47
N ASP A 130 -12.75 23.49 10.50
CA ASP A 130 -14.22 23.48 10.54
C ASP A 130 -14.83 22.93 9.25
N ALA A 131 -14.23 23.21 8.09
CA ALA A 131 -14.67 22.65 6.83
C ALA A 131 -14.52 21.12 6.78
N MET A 132 -13.39 20.60 7.28
CA MET A 132 -13.05 19.17 7.21
C MET A 132 -13.71 18.33 8.31
N PHE A 133 -13.71 18.83 9.55
CA PHE A 133 -14.15 18.09 10.75
C PHE A 133 -15.56 18.49 11.22
N GLY A 134 -16.09 19.61 10.72
CA GLY A 134 -17.35 20.19 11.21
C GLY A 134 -17.16 21.06 12.46
N SER A 135 -18.14 21.91 12.73
CA SER A 135 -18.15 22.81 13.89
C SER A 135 -18.62 22.14 15.19
N GLY A 136 -19.11 20.89 15.13
CA GLY A 136 -19.53 20.09 16.29
C GLY A 136 -19.44 18.58 16.04
N PHE A 137 -19.50 17.77 17.09
CA PHE A 137 -19.29 16.32 17.02
C PHE A 137 -20.35 15.54 16.22
N HIS A 138 -21.58 16.08 16.08
CA HIS A 138 -22.69 15.35 15.45
C HIS A 138 -22.54 15.14 13.93
N ASP A 139 -21.82 16.04 13.24
CA ASP A 139 -21.65 16.00 11.77
C ASP A 139 -20.26 15.46 11.36
N PHE A 140 -19.41 15.12 12.33
CA PHE A 140 -18.03 14.69 12.07
C PHE A 140 -17.97 13.38 11.27
N VAL A 141 -18.66 12.33 11.75
CA VAL A 141 -18.62 10.99 11.12
C VAL A 141 -19.15 11.04 9.69
N LEU A 142 -20.22 11.80 9.45
CA LEU A 142 -20.79 11.97 8.12
C LEU A 142 -19.82 12.67 7.17
N ARG A 143 -19.09 13.69 7.62
CA ARG A 143 -18.08 14.38 6.80
C ARG A 143 -16.90 13.48 6.46
N PHE A 144 -16.39 12.74 7.43
CA PHE A 144 -15.29 11.79 7.21
C PHE A 144 -15.70 10.65 6.29
N TYR A 145 -16.93 10.15 6.46
CA TYR A 145 -17.52 9.19 5.54
C TYR A 145 -17.62 9.74 4.11
N ALA A 146 -18.10 10.98 3.92
CA ALA A 146 -18.16 11.61 2.60
C ALA A 146 -16.76 11.84 1.99
N GLN A 147 -15.77 12.19 2.81
CA GLN A 147 -14.37 12.33 2.39
C GLN A 147 -13.80 10.99 1.91
N HIS A 148 -13.96 9.95 2.73
CA HIS A 148 -13.41 8.61 2.50
C HIS A 148 -14.08 7.88 1.32
N VAL A 149 -15.40 7.96 1.20
CA VAL A 149 -16.14 7.18 0.20
C VAL A 149 -16.22 7.87 -1.14
N PHE A 150 -16.21 9.22 -1.16
CA PHE A 150 -16.48 9.98 -2.37
C PHE A 150 -15.33 10.91 -2.76
N ILE A 151 -14.98 11.88 -1.91
CA ILE A 151 -14.08 12.97 -2.31
C ILE A 151 -12.66 12.46 -2.60
N LEU A 152 -12.07 11.72 -1.67
CA LEU A 152 -10.70 11.24 -1.78
C LEU A 152 -10.54 10.16 -2.88
N PRO A 153 -11.41 9.14 -3.00
CA PRO A 153 -11.40 8.23 -4.14
C PRO A 153 -11.52 8.93 -5.49
N LEU A 154 -12.38 9.95 -5.61
CA LEU A 154 -12.56 10.69 -6.84
C LEU A 154 -11.30 11.48 -7.22
N VAL A 155 -10.65 12.13 -6.25
CA VAL A 155 -9.36 12.79 -6.45
C VAL A 155 -8.30 11.76 -6.87
N MET A 156 -8.25 10.59 -6.23
CA MET A 156 -7.32 9.52 -6.60
C MET A 156 -7.57 9.05 -8.04
N LEU A 157 -8.80 8.82 -8.46
CA LEU A 157 -9.15 8.45 -9.83
C LEU A 157 -8.70 9.51 -10.84
N GLY A 158 -8.93 10.79 -10.55
CA GLY A 158 -8.47 11.90 -11.39
C GLY A 158 -6.95 11.95 -11.53
N LEU A 159 -6.21 11.77 -10.43
CA LEU A 159 -4.75 11.71 -10.45
C LEU A 159 -4.21 10.45 -11.16
N MET A 160 -4.88 9.31 -10.99
CA MET A 160 -4.52 8.05 -11.65
C MET A 160 -4.61 8.13 -13.17
N ALA A 161 -5.58 8.89 -13.71
CA ALA A 161 -5.72 9.11 -15.15
C ALA A 161 -4.45 9.71 -15.78
N VAL A 162 -3.71 10.53 -15.02
CA VAL A 162 -2.41 11.10 -15.44
C VAL A 162 -1.24 10.21 -15.05
N HIS A 163 -1.30 9.57 -13.89
CA HIS A 163 -0.20 8.78 -13.34
C HIS A 163 0.05 7.46 -14.09
N PHE A 164 -0.94 6.94 -14.81
CA PHE A 164 -0.81 5.64 -15.46
C PHE A 164 0.19 5.64 -16.63
N PRO A 165 1.05 4.61 -16.70
CA PRO A 165 1.90 4.43 -17.86
C PRO A 165 1.03 4.04 -19.07
N ARG A 166 1.49 4.40 -20.27
CA ARG A 166 0.78 4.13 -21.54
C ARG A 166 0.34 2.67 -21.73
N PHE A 167 1.06 1.72 -21.15
CA PHE A 167 0.74 0.29 -21.20
C PHE A 167 0.74 -0.29 -19.79
N LEU A 168 -0.43 -0.73 -19.34
CA LEU A 168 -0.58 -1.45 -18.08
C LEU A 168 -0.48 -2.96 -18.37
N VAL A 169 0.49 -3.62 -17.74
CA VAL A 169 0.69 -5.07 -17.86
C VAL A 169 0.06 -5.75 -16.65
N PHE A 170 -0.92 -6.61 -16.88
CA PHE A 170 -1.55 -7.40 -15.83
C PHE A 170 -0.80 -8.71 -15.63
N ASP A 171 -0.27 -8.92 -14.43
CA ASP A 171 0.39 -10.17 -14.04
C ASP A 171 -0.52 -10.96 -13.08
N VAL A 172 -1.39 -11.80 -13.65
CA VAL A 172 -2.41 -12.56 -12.91
C VAL A 172 -1.84 -13.33 -11.71
N PRO A 173 -0.72 -14.07 -11.82
CA PRO A 173 -0.08 -14.71 -10.66
C PRO A 173 0.29 -13.74 -9.54
N MET A 174 0.83 -12.56 -9.87
CA MET A 174 1.21 -11.57 -8.86
C MET A 174 -0.03 -10.97 -8.18
N ILE A 175 -1.13 -10.78 -8.94
CA ILE A 175 -2.42 -10.36 -8.36
C ILE A 175 -2.89 -11.39 -7.34
N MET A 176 -2.91 -12.66 -7.73
CA MET A 176 -3.32 -13.75 -6.84
C MET A 176 -2.41 -13.87 -5.61
N ALA A 177 -1.10 -13.67 -5.77
CA ALA A 177 -0.17 -13.68 -4.66
C ALA A 177 -0.43 -12.53 -3.67
N ILE A 178 -0.67 -11.31 -4.15
CA ILE A 178 -0.97 -10.15 -3.29
C ILE A 178 -2.35 -10.29 -2.64
N SER A 179 -3.39 -10.67 -3.39
CA SER A 179 -4.72 -10.94 -2.83
C SER A 179 -4.67 -12.08 -1.81
N GLY A 180 -3.92 -13.14 -2.10
CA GLY A 180 -3.69 -14.26 -1.19
C GLY A 180 -2.98 -13.81 0.09
N ALA A 181 -1.95 -12.96 -0.02
CA ALA A 181 -1.25 -12.40 1.13
C ALA A 181 -2.18 -11.57 2.03
N ILE A 182 -3.04 -10.72 1.44
CA ILE A 182 -4.05 -9.92 2.19
C ILE A 182 -4.98 -10.84 3.00
N LEU A 183 -5.49 -11.89 2.38
CA LEU A 183 -6.39 -12.87 3.02
C LEU A 183 -5.68 -13.69 4.09
N ILE A 184 -4.44 -14.14 3.83
CA ILE A 184 -3.61 -14.83 4.82
C ILE A 184 -3.40 -13.93 6.03
N THR A 185 -3.03 -12.66 5.84
CA THR A 185 -2.83 -11.74 6.95
C THR A 185 -4.11 -11.51 7.75
N GLY A 186 -5.27 -11.39 7.11
CA GLY A 186 -6.55 -11.28 7.83
C GLY A 186 -6.98 -12.54 8.55
N GLY A 187 -6.60 -13.72 8.05
CA GLY A 187 -6.87 -14.97 8.74
C GLY A 187 -5.95 -15.20 9.95
N VAL A 188 -4.69 -14.77 9.86
CA VAL A 188 -3.70 -14.91 10.96
C VAL A 188 -3.86 -13.81 12.01
N PHE A 189 -4.13 -12.58 11.58
CA PHE A 189 -4.23 -11.39 12.42
C PHE A 189 -5.57 -10.67 12.17
N PRO A 190 -6.68 -11.27 12.59
CA PRO A 190 -7.99 -10.68 12.35
C PRO A 190 -8.11 -9.29 12.97
N ILE A 191 -8.70 -8.35 12.24
CA ILE A 191 -8.83 -6.97 12.71
C ILE A 191 -9.82 -6.87 13.87
N ASP A 192 -9.33 -6.38 15.01
CA ASP A 192 -10.12 -6.03 16.18
C ASP A 192 -10.96 -4.75 15.94
N LEU A 193 -12.06 -4.57 16.68
CA LEU A 193 -12.90 -3.36 16.57
C LEU A 193 -12.37 -2.18 17.39
N GLY A 194 -11.51 -2.45 18.36
CA GLY A 194 -11.17 -1.54 19.44
C GLY A 194 -12.35 -1.30 20.37
N PHE A 195 -12.09 -0.61 21.47
CA PHE A 195 -13.14 -0.20 22.39
C PHE A 195 -14.01 0.89 21.78
N LYS A 196 -15.32 0.83 22.02
CA LYS A 196 -16.25 1.91 21.71
C LYS A 196 -15.82 3.16 22.47
N PHE A 197 -15.79 4.30 21.79
CA PHE A 197 -15.43 5.55 22.43
C PHE A 197 -16.53 6.00 23.39
N GLU A 198 -16.16 6.25 24.66
CA GLU A 198 -17.04 6.77 25.70
C GLU A 198 -16.49 8.09 26.24
N PRO A 199 -17.17 9.24 26.04
CA PRO A 199 -16.66 10.56 26.45
C PRO A 199 -16.38 10.70 27.95
N THR A 200 -17.02 9.87 28.78
CA THR A 200 -16.91 9.90 30.25
C THR A 200 -15.78 9.02 30.78
N VAL A 201 -15.15 8.20 29.93
CA VAL A 201 -14.06 7.29 30.31
C VAL A 201 -12.73 7.88 29.82
N PRO A 202 -11.70 8.00 30.67
CA PRO A 202 -10.38 8.41 30.21
C PRO A 202 -9.87 7.45 29.13
N PRO A 203 -9.40 7.96 27.98
CA PRO A 203 -8.99 7.09 26.88
C PRO A 203 -7.83 6.19 27.29
N GLY A 204 -7.88 4.92 26.86
CA GLY A 204 -6.82 3.96 27.12
C GLY A 204 -5.51 4.28 26.40
N ILE A 205 -4.50 3.42 26.58
CA ILE A 205 -3.24 3.49 25.83
C ILE A 205 -3.52 3.04 24.40
N THR A 206 -3.68 3.99 23.48
CA THR A 206 -3.81 3.70 22.06
C THR A 206 -2.75 4.43 21.24
N VAL A 207 -2.26 3.77 20.19
CA VAL A 207 -1.31 4.33 19.22
C VAL A 207 -1.95 4.31 17.85
N PRO A 208 -1.67 5.28 16.97
CA PRO A 208 -2.16 5.27 15.60
C PRO A 208 -1.66 4.06 14.80
N GLU A 209 -2.21 3.91 13.60
CA GLU A 209 -1.73 2.92 12.62
C GLU A 209 -0.26 3.13 12.25
N TRP A 210 0.44 2.06 11.87
CA TRP A 210 1.90 2.04 11.70
C TRP A 210 2.42 3.09 10.70
N TYR A 211 1.63 3.45 9.70
CA TYR A 211 1.98 4.47 8.72
C TYR A 211 1.82 5.91 9.24
N LEU A 212 1.20 6.10 10.41
CA LEU A 212 1.04 7.38 11.11
C LEU A 212 1.93 7.49 12.36
N THR A 213 2.46 6.38 12.88
CA THR A 213 3.23 6.41 14.14
C THR A 213 4.52 7.23 14.03
N GLY A 214 5.14 7.31 12.84
CA GLY A 214 6.28 8.21 12.62
C GLY A 214 5.93 9.69 12.83
N LEU A 215 4.75 10.12 12.39
CA LEU A 215 4.23 11.47 12.65
C LEU A 215 3.90 11.65 14.13
N TYR A 216 3.25 10.64 14.71
CA TYR A 216 2.90 10.61 16.13
C TYR A 216 4.13 10.77 17.04
N ALA A 217 5.28 10.19 16.67
CA ALA A 217 6.53 10.35 17.41
C ALA A 217 6.96 11.82 17.53
N PHE A 218 6.87 12.61 16.47
CA PHE A 218 7.21 14.03 16.52
C PHE A 218 6.26 14.82 17.42
N LEU A 219 4.98 14.47 17.44
CA LEU A 219 3.98 15.16 18.27
C LEU A 219 4.16 14.85 19.75
N ARG A 220 4.68 13.67 20.08
CA ARG A 220 5.00 13.28 21.45
C ARG A 220 6.23 13.99 22.02
N THR A 221 6.97 14.77 21.24
CA THR A 221 8.09 15.59 21.76
C THR A 221 7.66 16.92 22.40
N GLN A 222 6.36 17.22 22.47
CA GLN A 222 5.80 18.44 23.07
C GLN A 222 6.31 19.75 22.45
N TYR A 223 6.86 19.69 21.23
CA TYR A 223 7.17 20.87 20.44
C TYR A 223 5.93 21.39 19.70
N ASP A 224 6.08 22.57 19.10
CA ASP A 224 5.00 23.20 18.35
C ASP A 224 4.36 22.24 17.33
N LYS A 225 3.03 22.14 17.38
CA LYS A 225 2.26 21.17 16.57
C LYS A 225 2.33 21.49 15.09
N PHE A 226 2.42 22.76 14.71
CA PHE A 226 2.57 23.15 13.32
C PHE A 226 3.94 22.71 12.79
N VAL A 227 5.01 22.99 13.53
CA VAL A 227 6.38 22.58 13.14
C VAL A 227 6.49 21.07 13.00
N THR A 228 6.11 20.33 14.05
CA THR A 228 6.30 18.88 14.13
C THR A 228 5.33 18.09 13.26
N GLY A 229 4.09 18.54 13.17
CA GLY A 229 3.03 17.79 12.53
C GLY A 229 2.65 18.23 11.12
N VAL A 230 3.04 19.43 10.70
CA VAL A 230 2.70 19.99 9.38
C VAL A 230 3.98 20.35 8.60
N LEU A 231 4.86 21.16 9.19
CA LEU A 231 6.04 21.69 8.49
C LEU A 231 7.06 20.59 8.19
N TRP A 232 7.46 19.76 9.17
CA TRP A 232 8.45 18.70 8.92
C TRP A 232 7.98 17.65 7.90
N PRO A 233 6.78 17.08 8.01
CA PRO A 233 6.24 16.19 6.98
C PRO A 233 6.09 16.90 5.63
N GLY A 234 5.67 18.18 5.63
CA GLY A 234 5.56 18.99 4.43
C GLY A 234 6.91 19.20 3.73
N ILE A 235 7.98 19.47 4.48
CA ILE A 235 9.34 19.57 3.95
C ILE A 235 9.81 18.22 3.41
N PHE A 236 9.51 17.12 4.10
CA PHE A 236 9.83 15.78 3.61
C PHE A 236 9.14 15.50 2.25
N ILE A 237 7.83 15.75 2.14
CA ILE A 237 7.08 15.59 0.88
C ILE A 237 7.61 16.54 -0.20
N ALA A 238 7.88 17.81 0.14
CA ALA A 238 8.46 18.78 -0.78
C ALA A 238 9.83 18.34 -1.29
N SER A 239 10.66 17.74 -0.45
CA SER A 239 11.95 17.19 -0.85
C SER A 239 11.78 16.11 -1.93
N LEU A 240 10.79 15.22 -1.78
CA LEU A 240 10.45 14.20 -2.78
C LEU A 240 9.98 14.83 -4.09
N LEU A 241 9.10 15.84 -4.02
CA LEU A 241 8.60 16.56 -5.20
C LEU A 241 9.73 17.25 -5.99
N LEU A 242 10.76 17.72 -5.30
CA LEU A 242 11.89 18.43 -5.92
C LEU A 242 12.95 17.51 -6.52
N ILE A 243 12.95 16.22 -6.20
CA ILE A 243 13.99 15.28 -6.65
C ILE A 243 14.22 15.23 -8.16
N PRO A 244 13.20 15.23 -9.04
CA PRO A 244 13.44 15.26 -10.48
C PRO A 244 14.27 16.46 -10.95
N PHE A 245 14.20 17.59 -10.23
CA PHE A 245 14.91 18.82 -10.54
C PHE A 245 16.29 18.91 -9.86
N LEU A 246 16.46 18.21 -8.74
CA LEU A 246 17.73 18.14 -8.00
C LEU A 246 18.68 17.05 -8.53
N ASP A 247 18.16 15.96 -9.08
CA ASP A 247 18.97 14.86 -9.59
C ASP A 247 19.57 15.18 -10.97
N ARG A 248 20.80 15.73 -10.97
CA ARG A 248 21.56 16.10 -12.18
C ARG A 248 22.34 14.95 -12.82
N TYR A 249 22.30 13.74 -12.27
CA TYR A 249 23.02 12.61 -12.85
C TYR A 249 22.40 12.19 -14.18
N LYS A 250 23.23 11.93 -15.21
CA LYS A 250 22.73 11.48 -16.53
C LYS A 250 22.27 10.03 -16.55
N LYS A 251 22.80 9.20 -15.65
CA LYS A 251 22.47 7.76 -15.56
C LYS A 251 21.29 7.52 -14.64
N PHE A 252 20.60 6.40 -14.85
CA PHE A 252 19.40 5.99 -14.10
C PHE A 252 19.72 5.05 -12.93
N SER A 253 20.75 4.20 -13.08
CA SER A 253 21.15 3.24 -12.05
C SER A 253 21.45 3.93 -10.72
N TRP A 254 20.94 3.39 -9.60
CA TRP A 254 21.18 3.91 -8.25
C TRP A 254 22.68 4.04 -7.95
N LYS A 255 23.51 3.07 -8.38
CA LYS A 255 24.96 3.10 -8.13
C LYS A 255 25.69 4.25 -8.81
N ASP A 256 25.13 4.72 -9.93
CA ASP A 256 25.67 5.84 -10.68
C ASP A 256 25.17 7.20 -10.15
N ARG A 257 24.37 7.19 -9.08
CA ARG A 257 23.76 8.37 -8.44
C ARG A 257 23.97 8.33 -6.93
N PRO A 258 25.23 8.30 -6.46
CA PRO A 258 25.54 7.98 -5.07
C PRO A 258 24.91 8.96 -4.07
N ILE A 259 24.93 10.27 -4.35
CA ILE A 259 24.35 11.29 -3.45
C ILE A 259 22.83 11.08 -3.30
N VAL A 260 22.12 10.99 -4.42
CA VAL A 260 20.66 10.84 -4.43
C VAL A 260 20.24 9.50 -3.82
N THR A 261 20.98 8.43 -4.11
CA THR A 261 20.69 7.12 -3.51
C THR A 261 20.91 7.13 -2.00
N SER A 262 22.01 7.72 -1.52
CA SER A 262 22.26 7.87 -0.08
C SER A 262 21.15 8.67 0.61
N PHE A 263 20.67 9.75 0.00
CA PHE A 263 19.52 10.52 0.53
C PHE A 263 18.26 9.64 0.67
N GLY A 264 17.97 8.81 -0.34
CA GLY A 264 16.84 7.88 -0.29
C GLY A 264 16.97 6.83 0.81
N ILE A 265 18.16 6.25 0.99
CA ILE A 265 18.44 5.26 2.05
C ILE A 265 18.32 5.90 3.44
N VAL A 266 18.85 7.10 3.62
CA VAL A 266 18.72 7.86 4.88
C VAL A 266 17.26 8.18 5.17
N GLY A 267 16.47 8.57 4.16
CA GLY A 267 15.03 8.80 4.31
C GLY A 267 14.29 7.54 4.80
N ILE A 268 14.58 6.37 4.23
CA ILE A 268 14.02 5.09 4.70
C ILE A 268 14.42 4.83 6.14
N ALA A 269 15.71 5.01 6.47
CA ALA A 269 16.20 4.79 7.82
C ALA A 269 15.51 5.73 8.84
N GLN A 270 15.31 7.01 8.47
CA GLN A 270 14.58 7.97 9.29
C GLN A 270 13.13 7.53 9.51
N ILE A 271 12.41 7.12 8.46
CA ILE A 271 11.04 6.61 8.58
C ILE A 271 10.97 5.40 9.52
N ILE A 272 11.88 4.43 9.38
CA ILE A 272 11.89 3.23 10.23
C ILE A 272 12.12 3.61 11.70
N VAL A 273 13.11 4.46 11.97
CA VAL A 273 13.44 4.88 13.33
C VAL A 273 12.29 5.67 13.94
N THR A 274 11.70 6.64 13.24
CA THR A 274 10.57 7.42 13.78
C THR A 274 9.33 6.56 13.98
N THR A 275 9.06 5.62 13.09
CA THR A 275 7.96 4.64 13.24
C THR A 275 8.15 3.81 14.50
N TYR A 276 9.36 3.30 14.75
CA TYR A 276 9.67 2.56 15.98
C TYR A 276 9.47 3.42 17.24
N TRP A 277 10.02 4.63 17.25
CA TRP A 277 9.82 5.57 18.36
C TRP A 277 8.34 5.88 18.58
N GLY A 278 7.56 5.97 17.51
CA GLY A 278 6.11 6.16 17.54
C GLY A 278 5.35 5.06 18.26
N PHE A 279 5.83 3.81 18.22
CA PHE A 279 5.29 2.69 18.99
C PHE A 279 5.83 2.58 20.41
N TYR A 280 7.03 3.12 20.66
CA TYR A 280 7.69 2.96 21.94
C TYR A 280 7.02 3.76 23.06
N ILE A 281 6.65 3.03 24.12
CA ILE A 281 6.18 3.56 25.41
C ILE A 281 7.00 2.82 26.49
N PRO A 282 7.69 3.52 27.40
CA PRO A 282 8.49 2.89 28.46
C PRO A 282 7.65 1.87 29.24
N PRO A 283 8.14 0.68 29.60
CA PRO A 283 7.33 -0.36 30.25
C PRO A 283 7.05 -0.11 31.75
N ASP A 284 7.73 0.84 32.38
CA ASP A 284 7.60 1.12 33.81
C ASP A 284 6.22 1.69 34.14
N VAL A 285 5.36 0.86 34.76
CA VAL A 285 3.99 1.23 35.12
C VAL A 285 3.88 2.12 36.36
N ASN A 286 4.99 2.36 37.08
CA ASN A 286 5.00 3.27 38.22
C ASN A 286 4.98 4.74 37.77
N ILE A 287 5.37 5.01 36.52
CA ILE A 287 5.31 6.34 35.92
C ILE A 287 3.91 6.55 35.32
N PRO A 288 3.25 7.69 35.59
CA PRO A 288 1.96 8.00 34.98
C PRO A 288 2.01 7.91 33.44
N LEU A 289 0.95 7.40 32.83
CA LEU A 289 0.87 7.20 31.38
C LEU A 289 1.18 8.49 30.59
N VAL A 290 0.68 9.63 31.04
CA VAL A 290 0.88 10.92 30.38
C VAL A 290 2.36 11.26 30.25
N GLU A 291 3.17 10.96 31.28
CA GLU A 291 4.61 11.17 31.27
C GLU A 291 5.32 10.14 30.40
N ARG A 292 4.89 8.87 30.43
CA ARG A 292 5.43 7.80 29.56
C ARG A 292 5.18 8.03 28.08
N LEU A 293 4.12 8.76 27.73
CA LEU A 293 3.81 9.10 26.35
C LEU A 293 4.77 10.17 25.82
N VAL A 294 5.30 11.06 26.65
CA VAL A 294 6.23 12.11 26.19
C VAL A 294 7.54 11.47 25.74
N ILE A 295 7.94 11.79 24.51
CA ILE A 295 9.25 11.44 23.97
C ILE A 295 10.21 12.57 24.30
N ASP A 296 11.34 12.25 24.90
CA ASP A 296 12.41 13.22 25.11
C ASP A 296 12.89 13.77 23.74
N PRO A 297 12.71 15.08 23.48
CA PRO A 297 13.08 15.69 22.21
C PRO A 297 14.59 15.56 21.95
N ILE A 298 15.43 15.69 22.98
CA ILE A 298 16.89 15.64 22.81
C ILE A 298 17.28 14.27 22.27
N PHE A 299 16.77 13.19 22.85
CA PHE A 299 17.10 11.84 22.38
C PHE A 299 16.56 11.57 20.96
N LEU A 300 15.32 11.94 20.65
CA LEU A 300 14.75 11.71 19.32
C LEU A 300 15.49 12.51 18.25
N TYR A 301 15.63 13.83 18.43
CA TYR A 301 16.25 14.70 17.42
C TYR A 301 17.76 14.46 17.31
N LEU A 302 18.46 14.16 18.40
CA LEU A 302 19.87 13.76 18.33
C LEU A 302 20.03 12.47 17.51
N THR A 303 19.19 11.46 17.74
CA THR A 303 19.21 10.22 16.95
C THR A 303 18.95 10.51 15.48
N MET A 304 17.95 11.33 15.16
CA MET A 304 17.64 11.74 13.78
C MET A 304 18.78 12.49 13.11
N ILE A 305 19.38 13.46 13.80
CA ILE A 305 20.47 14.28 13.30
C ILE A 305 21.73 13.43 13.08
N LEU A 306 22.08 12.53 14.00
CA LEU A 306 23.24 11.64 13.86
C LEU A 306 23.04 10.60 12.76
N LEU A 307 21.81 10.14 12.54
CA LEU A 307 21.49 9.17 11.48
C LEU A 307 21.74 9.74 10.08
N VAL A 308 21.66 11.07 9.90
CA VAL A 308 21.90 11.71 8.60
C VAL A 308 23.36 11.55 8.13
N PRO A 309 24.40 12.09 8.81
CA PRO A 309 25.78 11.97 8.35
C PRO A 309 26.27 10.52 8.41
N LEU A 310 25.87 9.73 9.42
CA LEU A 310 26.27 8.32 9.53
C LEU A 310 25.66 7.48 8.41
N GLY A 311 24.34 7.58 8.22
CA GLY A 311 23.63 6.85 7.17
C GLY A 311 24.05 7.30 5.78
N PHE A 312 24.25 8.61 5.57
CA PHE A 312 24.70 9.16 4.30
C PHE A 312 26.13 8.71 3.98
N GLY A 313 27.06 8.87 4.92
CA GLY A 313 28.46 8.50 4.77
C GLY A 313 28.64 7.00 4.52
N PHE A 314 27.98 6.17 5.32
CA PHE A 314 27.98 4.72 5.16
C PHE A 314 27.39 4.30 3.81
N SER A 315 26.21 4.79 3.45
CA SER A 315 25.55 4.44 2.18
C SER A 315 26.38 4.91 0.98
N TYR A 316 26.94 6.11 1.06
CA TYR A 316 27.79 6.67 0.00
C TYR A 316 29.03 5.81 -0.22
N MET A 317 29.71 5.44 0.87
CA MET A 317 30.86 4.52 0.84
C MET A 317 30.48 3.16 0.25
N MET A 318 29.36 2.56 0.70
CA MET A 318 28.87 1.28 0.19
C MET A 318 28.56 1.33 -1.31
N ILE A 319 27.98 2.43 -1.80
CA ILE A 319 27.69 2.63 -3.22
C ILE A 319 28.99 2.73 -4.03
N LEU A 320 29.99 3.45 -3.52
CA LEU A 320 31.31 3.55 -4.18
C LEU A 320 31.98 2.17 -4.26
N MET A 321 31.95 1.39 -3.18
CA MET A 321 32.46 0.02 -3.18
C MET A 321 31.69 -0.89 -4.14
N ALA A 322 30.36 -0.77 -4.19
CA ALA A 322 29.52 -1.54 -5.11
C ALA A 322 29.78 -1.19 -6.58
N ARG A 323 30.08 0.07 -6.88
CA ARG A 323 30.48 0.51 -8.23
C ARG A 323 31.87 -0.01 -8.59
N GLU A 324 32.80 0.03 -7.65
CA GLU A 324 34.16 -0.48 -7.84
C GLU A 324 34.17 -2.01 -8.02
N SER A 325 33.39 -2.74 -7.23
CA SER A 325 33.25 -4.19 -7.36
C SER A 325 32.63 -4.57 -8.70
N GLU A 326 31.64 -3.81 -9.20
CA GLU A 326 31.05 -4.01 -10.51
C GLU A 326 32.06 -3.72 -11.64
N ARG A 327 32.87 -2.67 -11.51
CA ARG A 327 33.98 -2.38 -12.43
C ARG A 327 34.97 -3.55 -12.49
N LYS A 328 35.44 -4.02 -11.34
CA LYS A 328 36.33 -5.18 -11.23
C LYS A 328 35.69 -6.45 -11.79
N ALA A 329 34.40 -6.68 -11.53
CA ALA A 329 33.67 -7.82 -12.06
C ALA A 329 33.56 -7.78 -13.59
N LYS A 330 33.33 -6.61 -14.20
CA LYS A 330 33.32 -6.43 -15.67
C LYS A 330 34.70 -6.70 -16.28
N LEU A 331 35.77 -6.20 -15.65
CA LEU A 331 37.16 -6.48 -16.05
C LEU A 331 37.48 -7.98 -15.93
N ASN A 332 36.99 -8.65 -14.91
CA ASN A 332 37.18 -10.09 -14.72
C ASN A 332 36.33 -10.94 -15.67
N LYS A 333 35.11 -10.49 -16.04
CA LYS A 333 34.24 -11.17 -17.01
C LYS A 333 34.80 -11.13 -18.42
N ALA A 334 35.57 -10.09 -18.76
CA ALA A 334 36.36 -10.05 -19.99
C ALA A 334 37.39 -11.18 -20.09
N LYS A 335 37.70 -11.88 -18.98
CA LYS A 335 38.63 -13.03 -18.93
C LYS A 335 37.93 -14.40 -19.13
N GLY A 336 36.68 -14.43 -19.56
CA GLY A 336 35.96 -15.66 -19.95
C GLY A 336 34.65 -15.91 -19.19
N PRO A 337 33.79 -16.80 -19.69
CA PRO A 337 32.46 -17.04 -19.13
C PRO A 337 32.54 -17.81 -17.80
N LYS A 338 31.88 -17.28 -16.77
CA LYS A 338 31.60 -18.05 -15.54
C LYS A 338 30.38 -18.92 -15.78
N LYS A 339 30.49 -20.23 -15.54
CA LYS A 339 29.35 -21.13 -15.42
C LYS A 339 28.53 -20.69 -14.21
N VAL A 340 27.39 -20.04 -14.46
CA VAL A 340 26.39 -19.79 -13.43
C VAL A 340 25.57 -21.07 -13.33
N ALA A 341 25.44 -21.63 -12.13
CA ALA A 341 24.55 -22.77 -11.93
C ALA A 341 23.12 -22.32 -12.23
N THR A 342 22.54 -22.85 -13.30
CA THR A 342 21.12 -22.71 -13.60
C THR A 342 20.39 -23.89 -12.96
N ILE A 343 19.37 -23.62 -12.15
CA ILE A 343 18.47 -24.68 -11.68
C ILE A 343 17.64 -25.10 -12.90
N ASP A 344 17.96 -26.25 -13.46
CA ASP A 344 17.25 -26.81 -14.60
C ASP A 344 16.41 -28.01 -14.13
N LEU A 345 15.09 -27.82 -14.02
CA LEU A 345 14.20 -28.88 -13.56
C LEU A 345 13.86 -29.82 -14.73
N SER A 346 14.07 -31.14 -14.56
CA SER A 346 13.62 -32.12 -15.56
C SER A 346 12.09 -32.12 -15.70
N ASP A 347 11.59 -32.40 -16.90
CA ASP A 347 10.14 -32.49 -17.21
C ASP A 347 9.39 -33.42 -16.25
N LYS A 348 10.02 -34.53 -15.82
CA LYS A 348 9.44 -35.44 -14.83
C LYS A 348 9.18 -34.75 -13.49
N TRP A 349 10.14 -33.95 -13.03
CA TRP A 349 10.02 -33.20 -11.78
C TRP A 349 8.98 -32.08 -11.89
N ILE A 350 8.94 -31.38 -13.02
CA ILE A 350 7.93 -30.35 -13.28
C ILE A 350 6.52 -30.95 -13.20
N ASN A 351 6.30 -32.10 -13.84
CA ASN A 351 5.00 -32.79 -13.80
C ASN A 351 4.63 -33.24 -12.39
N TRP A 352 5.58 -33.80 -11.62
CA TRP A 352 5.33 -34.17 -10.23
C TRP A 352 5.00 -32.98 -9.34
N VAL A 353 5.69 -31.85 -9.51
CA VAL A 353 5.39 -30.61 -8.79
C VAL A 353 3.99 -30.10 -9.15
N ILE A 354 3.61 -30.13 -10.43
CA ILE A 354 2.26 -29.75 -10.88
C ILE A 354 1.18 -30.63 -10.24
N VAL A 355 1.36 -31.95 -10.25
CA VAL A 355 0.41 -32.90 -9.62
C VAL A 355 0.31 -32.65 -8.11
N ALA A 356 1.45 -32.44 -7.44
CA ALA A 356 1.49 -32.14 -6.02
C ALA A 356 0.75 -30.83 -5.69
N LEU A 357 0.95 -29.77 -6.48
CA LEU A 357 0.26 -28.49 -6.31
C LEU A 357 -1.25 -28.62 -6.54
N ILE A 358 -1.69 -29.42 -7.51
CA ILE A 358 -3.12 -29.68 -7.73
C ILE A 358 -3.73 -30.46 -6.56
N ALA A 359 -3.08 -31.52 -6.10
CA ALA A 359 -3.53 -32.28 -4.95
C ALA A 359 -3.62 -31.39 -3.69
N PHE A 360 -2.63 -30.52 -3.50
CA PHE A 360 -2.63 -29.55 -2.41
C PHE A 360 -3.76 -28.52 -2.55
N LEU A 361 -4.04 -28.01 -3.75
CA LEU A 361 -5.18 -27.12 -4.00
C LEU A 361 -6.51 -27.80 -3.66
N VAL A 362 -6.71 -29.07 -4.01
CA VAL A 362 -7.91 -29.82 -3.64
C VAL A 362 -8.05 -29.92 -2.12
N PHE A 363 -6.96 -30.29 -1.43
CA PHE A 363 -6.93 -30.31 0.03
C PHE A 363 -7.30 -28.94 0.63
N LEU A 364 -6.71 -27.86 0.13
CA LEU A 364 -6.97 -26.51 0.64
C LEU A 364 -8.42 -26.06 0.44
N ASN A 365 -9.05 -26.41 -0.69
CA ASN A 365 -10.47 -26.12 -0.92
C ASN A 365 -11.37 -26.86 0.07
N ILE A 366 -11.07 -28.14 0.35
CA ILE A 366 -11.78 -28.92 1.37
C ILE A 366 -11.59 -28.29 2.75
N ALA A 367 -10.36 -27.89 3.10
CA ALA A 367 -10.04 -27.24 4.37
C ALA A 367 -10.77 -25.89 4.54
N ALA A 368 -10.79 -25.06 3.49
CA ALA A 368 -11.51 -23.78 3.48
C ALA A 368 -13.02 -23.99 3.65
N TYR A 369 -13.60 -24.93 2.90
CA TYR A 369 -15.02 -25.28 3.01
C TYR A 369 -15.38 -25.75 4.43
N ASN A 370 -14.59 -26.69 4.98
CA ASN A 370 -14.80 -27.21 6.33
C ASN A 370 -14.69 -26.11 7.39
N ALA A 371 -13.70 -25.21 7.28
CA ALA A 371 -13.55 -24.08 8.19
C ALA A 371 -14.77 -23.14 8.12
N SER A 372 -15.27 -22.86 6.92
CA SER A 372 -16.43 -22.00 6.72
C SER A 372 -17.72 -22.58 7.33
N ILE A 373 -18.03 -23.86 7.08
CA ILE A 373 -19.26 -24.48 7.62
C ILE A 373 -19.18 -24.74 9.14
N THR A 374 -17.98 -24.81 9.70
CA THR A 374 -17.77 -24.98 11.15
C THR A 374 -17.79 -23.63 11.88
N GLY A 375 -17.84 -22.51 11.15
CA GLY A 375 -17.84 -21.15 11.73
C GLY A 375 -16.45 -20.62 12.08
N PHE A 376 -15.35 -21.28 11.69
CA PHE A 376 -13.99 -20.77 11.88
C PHE A 376 -13.63 -19.75 10.81
N GLN A 377 -14.16 -18.53 10.95
CA GLN A 377 -14.06 -17.47 9.95
C GLN A 377 -12.61 -17.05 9.65
N ASN A 378 -11.77 -16.89 10.68
CA ASN A 378 -10.35 -16.55 10.53
C ASN A 378 -9.58 -17.66 9.78
N LEU A 379 -9.84 -18.92 10.11
CA LEU A 379 -9.20 -20.06 9.47
C LEU A 379 -9.69 -20.25 8.02
N SER A 380 -10.99 -20.02 7.77
CA SER A 380 -11.57 -19.97 6.42
C SER A 380 -10.83 -18.93 5.56
N LEU A 381 -10.71 -17.71 6.06
CA LEU A 381 -10.02 -16.61 5.36
C LEU A 381 -8.54 -16.95 5.08
N PHE A 382 -7.85 -17.53 6.06
CA PHE A 382 -6.47 -18.02 5.90
C PHE A 382 -6.34 -19.05 4.77
N TRP A 383 -7.20 -20.06 4.75
CA TRP A 383 -7.15 -21.11 3.72
C TRP A 383 -7.47 -20.56 2.32
N VAL A 384 -8.46 -19.67 2.19
CA VAL A 384 -8.75 -19.02 0.90
C VAL A 384 -7.55 -18.22 0.41
N GLY A 385 -6.86 -17.52 1.30
CA GLY A 385 -5.61 -16.83 0.95
C GLY A 385 -4.51 -17.77 0.47
N LEU A 386 -4.33 -18.91 1.15
CA LEU A 386 -3.36 -19.92 0.76
C LEU A 386 -3.68 -20.55 -0.60
N ILE A 387 -4.97 -20.76 -0.92
CA ILE A 387 -5.41 -21.23 -2.25
C ILE A 387 -4.90 -20.28 -3.34
N LEU A 388 -5.11 -18.97 -3.19
CA LEU A 388 -4.65 -17.98 -4.19
C LEU A 388 -3.13 -17.96 -4.31
N PHE A 389 -2.42 -18.08 -3.19
CA PHE A 389 -0.95 -18.09 -3.17
C PHE A 389 -0.37 -19.33 -3.86
N VAL A 390 -0.95 -20.51 -3.60
CA VAL A 390 -0.56 -21.77 -4.25
C VAL A 390 -0.92 -21.74 -5.73
N PHE A 391 -2.04 -21.15 -6.10
CA PHE A 391 -2.42 -20.99 -7.51
C PHE A 391 -1.44 -20.08 -8.26
N ALA A 392 -0.96 -19.01 -7.63
CA ALA A 392 0.11 -18.18 -8.19
C ALA A 392 1.40 -18.97 -8.43
N ALA A 393 1.81 -19.79 -7.45
CA ALA A 393 2.98 -20.67 -7.57
C ALA A 393 2.81 -21.69 -8.70
N PHE A 394 1.65 -22.33 -8.80
CA PHE A 394 1.29 -23.24 -9.88
C PHE A 394 1.44 -22.58 -11.25
N PHE A 395 0.93 -21.37 -11.41
CA PHE A 395 1.02 -20.65 -12.69
C PHE A 395 2.47 -20.31 -13.07
N HIS A 396 3.33 -20.01 -12.09
CA HIS A 396 4.76 -19.80 -12.34
C HIS A 396 5.46 -21.08 -12.81
N VAL A 397 5.19 -22.21 -12.17
CA VAL A 397 5.73 -23.52 -12.59
C VAL A 397 5.23 -23.88 -13.99
N TYR A 398 3.95 -23.66 -14.27
CA TYR A 398 3.36 -23.90 -15.60
C TYR A 398 3.99 -23.01 -16.68
N ARG A 399 4.14 -21.70 -16.43
CA ARG A 399 4.82 -20.77 -17.35
C ARG A 399 6.27 -21.21 -17.62
N TYR A 400 6.99 -21.66 -16.60
CA TYR A 400 8.35 -22.17 -16.74
C TYR A 400 8.40 -23.43 -17.61
N ALA A 401 7.49 -24.39 -17.39
CA ALA A 401 7.37 -25.60 -18.20
C ALA A 401 7.11 -25.29 -19.68
N MET A 402 6.17 -24.39 -19.95
CA MET A 402 5.86 -23.94 -21.31
C MET A 402 7.03 -23.23 -21.98
N GLY A 403 7.85 -22.51 -21.21
CA GLY A 403 9.07 -21.88 -21.69
C GLY A 403 10.06 -22.91 -22.26
N LYS A 404 10.30 -24.00 -21.54
CA LYS A 404 11.17 -25.10 -22.00
C LYS A 404 10.67 -25.77 -23.27
N SER A 405 9.36 -26.02 -23.36
CA SER A 405 8.76 -26.67 -24.54
C SER A 405 8.91 -25.88 -25.85
N ARG A 406 9.25 -24.58 -25.76
CA ARG A 406 9.42 -23.67 -26.89
C ARG A 406 10.88 -23.54 -27.35
N GLU A 407 11.84 -24.12 -26.64
CA GLU A 407 13.24 -24.14 -27.09
C GLU A 407 13.38 -25.12 -28.27
N THR A 408 13.59 -24.58 -29.48
CA THR A 408 13.84 -25.40 -30.68
C THR A 408 15.14 -26.20 -30.49
N PRO A 409 15.17 -27.51 -30.85
CA PRO A 409 16.41 -28.27 -30.86
C PRO A 409 17.48 -27.54 -31.68
N ALA A 410 18.70 -27.45 -31.15
CA ALA A 410 19.82 -26.85 -31.87
C ALA A 410 19.97 -27.51 -33.25
N ALA A 411 20.10 -26.70 -34.30
CA ALA A 411 20.35 -27.20 -35.64
C ALA A 411 21.58 -28.13 -35.63
N PRO A 412 21.54 -29.29 -36.31
CA PRO A 412 22.67 -30.19 -36.35
C PRO A 412 23.92 -29.43 -36.85
N PRO A 413 25.11 -29.69 -36.26
CA PRO A 413 26.33 -29.02 -36.68
C PRO A 413 26.52 -29.18 -38.19
N PRO A 414 26.97 -28.14 -38.91
CA PRO A 414 27.21 -28.24 -40.33
C PRO A 414 28.17 -29.40 -40.59
N VAL A 415 27.74 -30.32 -41.47
CA VAL A 415 28.57 -31.45 -41.91
C VAL A 415 29.89 -30.88 -42.41
N PRO A 416 31.05 -31.35 -41.91
CA PRO A 416 32.33 -30.91 -42.42
C PRO A 416 32.37 -31.20 -43.91
N VAL A 417 32.40 -30.15 -44.74
CA VAL A 417 32.69 -30.31 -46.16
C VAL A 417 34.14 -30.75 -46.24
N GLU A 418 34.38 -32.03 -46.51
CA GLU A 418 35.70 -32.53 -46.86
C GLU A 418 36.17 -31.78 -48.10
N ARG A 419 37.12 -30.87 -47.93
CA ARG A 419 37.86 -30.31 -49.05
C ARG A 419 38.66 -31.45 -49.69
N PRO A 420 38.56 -31.68 -51.01
CA PRO A 420 39.36 -32.68 -51.67
C PRO A 420 40.84 -32.43 -51.41
N LYS A 421 41.56 -33.50 -51.03
CA LYS A 421 43.02 -33.46 -50.81
C LYS A 421 43.69 -32.89 -52.06
N GLU A 422 44.43 -31.81 -51.84
CA GLU A 422 45.28 -31.15 -52.83
C GLU A 422 46.30 -32.18 -53.35
N ILE A 423 46.18 -32.53 -54.63
CA ILE A 423 47.15 -33.37 -55.33
C ILE A 423 48.35 -32.47 -55.63
N ALA A 424 49.53 -32.92 -55.21
CA ALA A 424 50.78 -32.22 -55.42
C ALA A 424 51.24 -32.28 -56.89
N GLU A 425 52.05 -31.27 -57.24
CA GLU A 425 53.04 -31.14 -58.33
C GLU A 425 52.64 -30.35 -59.61
N PRO A 426 53.60 -29.77 -60.37
CA PRO A 426 55.00 -29.43 -60.09
C PRO A 426 55.37 -27.96 -60.42
N VAL A 427 56.59 -27.58 -60.04
CA VAL A 427 57.28 -26.31 -60.35
C VAL A 427 57.44 -26.11 -61.86
N ALA A 428 57.06 -24.94 -62.39
CA ALA A 428 57.50 -24.45 -63.69
C ALA A 428 57.65 -22.92 -63.70
N GLU A 429 58.78 -22.46 -64.23
CA GLU A 429 59.33 -21.10 -64.24
C GLU A 429 58.49 -20.09 -65.03
N THR A 430 58.41 -18.85 -64.55
CA THR A 430 57.90 -17.68 -65.31
C THR A 430 59.04 -16.80 -65.82
N PRO A 431 59.06 -16.43 -67.12
CA PRO A 431 59.69 -15.22 -67.61
C PRO A 431 58.68 -14.11 -67.95
N LYS A 432 59.09 -12.87 -67.68
CA LYS A 432 58.38 -11.57 -67.80
C LYS A 432 57.94 -11.17 -69.21
N LEU A 433 56.92 -10.30 -69.32
CA LEU A 433 56.76 -9.29 -70.39
C LEU A 433 56.18 -7.95 -69.85
N PRO A 434 56.46 -6.78 -70.48
CA PRO A 434 56.34 -5.45 -69.86
C PRO A 434 55.23 -4.51 -70.42
N GLU A 435 55.04 -3.44 -69.64
CA GLU A 435 54.31 -2.16 -69.72
C GLU A 435 54.00 -1.51 -71.10
N LYS A 436 52.81 -0.88 -71.23
CA LYS A 436 52.65 0.42 -71.92
C LYS A 436 51.31 1.16 -71.63
N ALA A 437 51.42 2.46 -71.41
CA ALA A 437 50.34 3.46 -71.39
C ALA A 437 50.28 4.28 -72.71
N ALA A 438 49.11 4.84 -73.05
CA ALA A 438 48.95 6.07 -73.86
C ALA A 438 47.48 6.59 -73.84
N GLU A 439 47.34 7.90 -74.09
CA GLU A 439 46.29 8.89 -73.72
C GLU A 439 45.12 9.15 -74.75
N PRO A 440 44.17 10.11 -74.51
CA PRO A 440 42.77 10.20 -75.04
C PRO A 440 42.58 11.23 -76.19
N PRO A 441 41.39 11.84 -76.57
CA PRO A 441 40.64 12.88 -75.77
C PRO A 441 39.13 13.27 -76.12
N VAL A 442 38.56 14.21 -75.31
CA VAL A 442 37.46 15.24 -75.54
C VAL A 442 35.95 14.82 -75.64
N ALA A 443 34.89 15.55 -75.21
CA ALA A 443 34.50 16.50 -74.14
C ALA A 443 33.01 16.93 -74.39
N GLY A 444 32.24 17.35 -73.37
CA GLY A 444 31.01 18.15 -73.62
C GLY A 444 29.92 18.34 -72.54
N LYS A 445 30.16 19.28 -71.59
CA LYS A 445 29.22 20.26 -70.94
C LYS A 445 28.04 19.82 -70.01
N GLU A 446 28.11 20.31 -68.76
CA GLU A 446 26.98 20.65 -67.83
C GLU A 446 26.63 22.18 -67.93
N PRO A 447 25.79 22.90 -67.11
CA PRO A 447 25.00 22.61 -65.86
C PRO A 447 23.61 23.40 -65.78
N PRO A 448 23.02 23.88 -64.62
CA PRO A 448 22.50 23.24 -63.37
C PRO A 448 21.11 23.76 -62.81
N LYS A 449 20.70 23.23 -61.63
CA LYS A 449 19.71 23.70 -60.59
C LYS A 449 18.22 23.29 -60.82
N GLU A 450 17.39 22.94 -59.83
CA GLU A 450 17.12 23.62 -58.54
C GLU A 450 16.32 22.74 -57.55
N LEU A 451 16.34 23.11 -56.26
CA LEU A 451 15.64 22.50 -55.11
C LEU A 451 14.11 22.62 -55.19
N ILE A 452 13.33 21.63 -54.71
CA ILE A 452 12.11 21.81 -53.88
C ILE A 452 11.88 20.58 -52.97
N ALA A 453 11.34 20.87 -51.78
CA ALA A 453 11.18 20.04 -50.59
C ALA A 453 9.92 19.15 -50.54
N GLU A 454 9.83 18.43 -49.40
CA GLU A 454 8.65 17.95 -48.68
C GLU A 454 8.02 16.58 -48.99
N VAL A 455 7.97 15.78 -47.92
CA VAL A 455 7.18 14.55 -47.70
C VAL A 455 5.76 14.98 -47.25
N PRO A 456 4.65 14.35 -47.68
CA PRO A 456 3.92 13.50 -46.72
C PRO A 456 3.00 12.36 -47.26
N LYS A 457 2.88 11.33 -46.40
CA LYS A 457 1.69 10.51 -46.06
C LYS A 457 0.93 9.72 -47.14
N ALA A 458 0.69 8.44 -46.84
CA ALA A 458 -0.44 7.69 -47.38
C ALA A 458 -1.16 6.83 -46.33
N LYS A 459 -2.41 7.22 -46.04
CA LYS A 459 -3.64 6.44 -45.81
C LYS A 459 -4.78 7.48 -45.91
N PRO A 460 -6.06 7.16 -46.29
CA PRO A 460 -6.79 5.89 -46.10
C PRO A 460 -7.84 5.58 -47.23
N ALA A 461 -8.88 4.79 -46.91
CA ALA A 461 -10.11 4.40 -47.65
C ALA A 461 -10.02 3.03 -48.38
N GLY A 462 -11.00 2.11 -48.34
CA GLY A 462 -12.41 2.18 -47.98
C GLY A 462 -13.27 1.78 -49.19
N VAL A 463 -13.95 0.63 -49.15
CA VAL A 463 -14.94 0.15 -50.13
C VAL A 463 -16.06 -0.52 -49.30
N ALA A 464 -17.25 0.10 -49.12
CA ALA A 464 -18.48 -0.01 -49.93
C ALA A 464 -18.95 -1.47 -50.14
N GLY A 465 -20.19 -1.91 -49.96
CA GLY A 465 -21.50 -1.29 -49.70
C GLY A 465 -22.61 -2.27 -50.14
N THR A 466 -23.88 -1.83 -50.02
CA THR A 466 -25.19 -2.47 -50.36
C THR A 466 -25.82 -3.30 -49.23
N GLY A 467 -27.08 -3.13 -48.81
CA GLY A 467 -28.28 -2.34 -49.19
C GLY A 467 -29.45 -3.05 -48.45
N ALA A 468 -30.51 -2.46 -47.89
CA ALA A 468 -31.52 -1.53 -48.39
C ALA A 468 -32.38 -1.11 -47.17
N ALA A 469 -32.68 0.18 -46.96
CA ALA A 469 -33.87 0.93 -47.37
C ALA A 469 -34.87 1.18 -46.21
N ALA A 470 -35.14 2.46 -45.98
CA ALA A 470 -35.98 3.10 -44.95
C ALA A 470 -37.40 3.41 -45.53
N PRO A 471 -38.16 4.44 -45.09
CA PRO A 471 -38.30 5.20 -43.82
C PRO A 471 -39.80 5.25 -43.36
N GLU A 472 -40.26 5.87 -42.26
CA GLU A 472 -40.51 7.31 -41.97
C GLU A 472 -41.21 7.38 -40.57
N SER A 473 -40.78 8.22 -39.61
CA SER A 473 -41.32 9.56 -39.20
C SER A 473 -42.76 9.54 -38.61
N ALA A 474 -43.22 10.32 -37.62
CA ALA A 474 -42.67 11.12 -36.52
C ALA A 474 -43.86 11.58 -35.61
N LYS A 475 -43.57 11.87 -34.32
CA LYS A 475 -44.28 12.79 -33.38
C LYS A 475 -45.72 12.49 -32.88
N THR A 476 -45.90 12.42 -31.54
CA THR A 476 -46.57 13.45 -30.67
C THR A 476 -46.84 12.92 -29.24
N ALA A 477 -46.80 13.81 -28.24
CA ALA A 477 -47.29 13.69 -26.84
C ALA A 477 -48.28 14.87 -26.58
N PRO A 478 -48.89 15.15 -25.40
CA PRO A 478 -48.86 14.50 -24.06
C PRO A 478 -50.20 14.46 -23.22
N GLY A 479 -50.18 13.72 -22.09
CA GLY A 479 -50.87 13.99 -20.78
C GLY A 479 -52.34 13.57 -20.55
N PRO A 480 -52.91 13.67 -19.32
CA PRO A 480 -52.41 13.30 -17.97
C PRO A 480 -53.43 12.44 -17.15
N GLY A 481 -53.07 11.92 -15.97
CA GLY A 481 -54.05 11.36 -15.01
C GLY A 481 -53.49 10.56 -13.83
N THR A 482 -53.60 11.11 -12.62
CA THR A 482 -53.67 10.46 -11.29
C THR A 482 -54.94 11.01 -10.59
N PRO A 483 -55.41 10.51 -9.44
CA PRO A 483 -54.90 9.46 -8.52
C PRO A 483 -55.97 8.39 -8.16
N ASP A 484 -55.66 7.41 -7.31
CA ASP A 484 -56.54 6.97 -6.19
C ASP A 484 -55.91 5.85 -5.33
N ALA A 485 -55.90 6.09 -4.02
CA ALA A 485 -55.85 5.14 -2.90
C ALA A 485 -56.86 5.72 -1.87
N PRO A 486 -57.59 4.93 -1.04
CA PRO A 486 -56.97 4.25 0.13
C PRO A 486 -57.68 2.96 0.60
N GLY A 487 -57.08 2.23 1.54
CA GLY A 487 -57.77 1.13 2.23
C GLY A 487 -56.95 0.35 3.27
N THR A 488 -56.97 0.84 4.51
CA THR A 488 -56.88 0.07 5.79
C THR A 488 -57.90 0.74 6.73
N PRO A 489 -58.57 0.05 7.67
CA PRO A 489 -57.95 -0.73 8.74
C PRO A 489 -58.71 -2.02 9.14
N ASP A 490 -58.08 -2.89 9.95
CA ASP A 490 -58.77 -3.55 11.08
C ASP A 490 -57.78 -4.32 11.98
N ALA A 491 -57.90 -4.05 13.28
CA ALA A 491 -57.46 -4.82 14.44
C ALA A 491 -58.52 -4.55 15.55
N PRO A 492 -58.57 -5.22 16.72
CA PRO A 492 -57.78 -6.35 17.24
C PRO A 492 -58.63 -7.49 17.88
N GLY A 493 -58.01 -8.65 18.16
CA GLY A 493 -58.62 -9.73 18.95
C GLY A 493 -57.70 -10.19 20.08
N LYS A 494 -58.12 -9.95 21.33
CA LYS A 494 -57.55 -10.46 22.59
C LYS A 494 -57.97 -11.92 22.84
N ILE A 495 -57.13 -12.70 23.53
CA ILE A 495 -57.35 -13.76 24.57
C ILE A 495 -55.91 -14.19 24.94
N SER A 496 -55.28 -13.95 26.11
CA SER A 496 -55.54 -14.19 27.54
C SER A 496 -55.48 -15.66 28.02
N ALA A 497 -54.42 -15.94 28.81
CA ALA A 497 -54.30 -16.83 29.98
C ALA A 497 -54.38 -18.37 29.83
N ASP A 498 -53.34 -19.09 30.26
CA ASP A 498 -53.22 -19.81 31.55
C ASP A 498 -51.85 -20.52 31.63
N ALA A 499 -51.00 -20.26 32.63
CA ALA A 499 -50.85 -20.95 33.92
C ALA A 499 -50.02 -22.26 33.88
N GLY A 500 -48.96 -22.31 34.72
CA GLY A 500 -48.08 -23.47 34.99
C GLY A 500 -48.79 -24.62 35.75
N PRO A 501 -48.09 -25.61 36.35
CA PRO A 501 -46.91 -25.52 37.23
C PRO A 501 -45.79 -26.53 36.80
N GLY A 502 -44.57 -26.63 37.34
CA GLY A 502 -44.01 -26.47 38.69
C GLY A 502 -43.69 -27.84 39.32
N ASN A 503 -42.40 -28.22 39.43
CA ASN A 503 -41.78 -28.97 40.56
C ASN A 503 -40.26 -29.13 40.33
N GLN A 504 -39.37 -28.54 41.16
CA GLN A 504 -38.77 -29.05 42.41
C GLN A 504 -37.96 -30.35 42.22
N GLY A 505 -36.72 -30.55 42.68
CA GLY A 505 -35.78 -29.78 43.49
C GLY A 505 -34.78 -30.73 44.20
N THR A 506 -33.48 -30.40 44.17
CA THR A 506 -32.40 -30.60 45.21
C THR A 506 -32.02 -32.02 45.73
N PRO A 507 -30.97 -32.20 46.57
CA PRO A 507 -29.72 -31.44 46.85
C PRO A 507 -28.44 -32.32 46.90
N ASP A 508 -27.23 -31.72 47.00
CA ASP A 508 -26.33 -31.85 48.18
C ASP A 508 -24.90 -31.29 47.97
N SER A 509 -24.49 -30.48 48.95
CA SER A 509 -23.14 -30.00 49.31
C SER A 509 -22.46 -31.02 50.27
N PRO A 510 -21.19 -30.92 50.76
CA PRO A 510 -20.43 -29.72 51.22
C PRO A 510 -18.93 -29.76 50.81
N GLY A 511 -18.06 -28.76 50.94
CA GLY A 511 -17.81 -27.72 51.94
C GLY A 511 -16.42 -27.93 52.55
N LYS A 512 -15.57 -26.88 52.61
CA LYS A 512 -14.57 -26.70 53.68
C LYS A 512 -13.98 -25.28 53.69
N VAL A 513 -13.97 -24.73 54.90
CA VAL A 513 -13.53 -23.41 55.35
C VAL A 513 -12.37 -23.61 56.34
N SER A 514 -11.64 -22.52 56.63
CA SER A 514 -10.80 -22.23 57.82
C SER A 514 -9.30 -22.56 57.68
N ALA A 515 -8.33 -21.83 58.25
CA ALA A 515 -8.25 -20.77 59.26
C ALA A 515 -6.82 -20.11 59.12
N ASP A 516 -6.58 -18.81 59.33
CA ASP A 516 -6.38 -18.04 60.58
C ASP A 516 -4.90 -17.91 61.06
N ALA A 517 -4.65 -16.84 61.84
CA ALA A 517 -3.44 -16.32 62.53
C ALA A 517 -2.82 -15.06 61.86
N GLY A 518 -2.65 -13.88 62.49
CA GLY A 518 -2.78 -13.47 63.89
C GLY A 518 -1.44 -12.93 64.43
N SER A 519 -1.37 -11.63 64.80
CA SER A 519 -0.58 -11.02 65.91
C SER A 519 0.26 -9.76 65.59
N LYS A 520 -0.15 -8.64 66.23
CA LYS A 520 0.56 -7.59 67.01
C LYS A 520 2.06 -7.30 66.65
N ASN A 521 2.59 -6.07 66.61
CA ASN A 521 2.72 -5.11 67.73
C ASN A 521 3.61 -3.90 67.32
N GLN A 522 3.30 -2.71 67.87
CA GLN A 522 4.16 -1.60 68.33
C GLN A 522 5.20 -0.88 67.45
N GLY A 523 5.15 0.47 67.48
CA GLY A 523 6.34 1.34 67.49
C GLY A 523 6.24 2.69 66.77
N THR A 524 5.73 3.73 67.43
CA THR A 524 6.09 5.15 67.17
C THR A 524 7.49 5.45 67.74
N PRO A 525 8.21 6.47 67.25
CA PRO A 525 8.17 7.77 67.94
C PRO A 525 8.22 9.04 67.04
N ASP A 526 7.62 10.09 67.60
CA ASP A 526 8.02 11.51 67.65
C ASP A 526 7.98 12.46 66.42
N VAL A 527 6.95 13.31 66.50
CA VAL A 527 6.72 14.72 66.05
C VAL A 527 7.72 15.65 66.82
N PRO A 528 8.17 16.86 66.39
CA PRO A 528 7.35 18.02 65.96
C PRO A 528 7.96 18.91 64.83
N GLY A 529 7.28 19.84 64.17
CA GLY A 529 6.01 20.53 64.39
C GLY A 529 6.19 22.01 63.99
N LYS A 530 5.24 22.55 63.21
CA LYS A 530 4.75 23.96 63.12
C LYS A 530 4.04 24.14 61.76
N VAL A 531 2.71 24.28 61.63
CA VAL A 531 1.81 25.38 62.11
C VAL A 531 2.22 26.68 61.41
N GLU A 532 1.43 27.46 60.67
CA GLU A 532 -0.03 27.68 60.48
C GLU A 532 -0.13 28.41 59.11
N ALA A 533 -1.06 28.07 58.21
CA ALA A 533 -2.29 28.83 57.95
C ALA A 533 -2.19 30.37 58.11
N ASP A 534 -2.38 31.11 57.02
CA ASP A 534 -3.28 32.26 57.06
C ASP A 534 -3.86 32.57 55.68
N ALA A 535 -5.13 32.94 55.71
CA ALA A 535 -5.99 33.19 54.57
C ALA A 535 -6.16 34.70 54.31
N ASN A 536 -6.70 34.97 53.11
CA ASN A 536 -7.49 36.15 52.71
C ASN A 536 -6.73 37.34 52.06
N PRO A 537 -7.43 38.27 51.34
CA PRO A 537 -7.77 38.15 49.92
C PRO A 537 -7.42 39.44 49.11
N GLU A 538 -7.83 39.47 47.84
CA GLU A 538 -8.04 40.65 46.98
C GLU A 538 -6.84 41.60 46.69
N ASN A 539 -6.54 41.77 45.39
CA ASN A 539 -6.81 42.98 44.60
C ASN A 539 -5.68 43.35 43.59
N ARG A 540 -6.11 43.78 42.40
CA ARG A 540 -5.43 44.64 41.39
C ARG A 540 -4.26 44.08 40.57
N GLY A 541 -4.61 43.70 39.33
CA GLY A 541 -4.29 44.51 38.14
C GLY A 541 -2.83 44.57 37.65
N LYS A 542 -2.56 43.88 36.55
CA LYS A 542 -2.11 44.44 35.25
C LYS A 542 -2.03 43.34 34.21
#